data_AF-A0A139X8M0-F1
#
_entry.id   AF-A0A139X8M0-F1
#
_cell.length_a   1.000
_cell.length_b   1.000
_cell.length_c   1.000
_cell.angle_alpha   90.00
_cell.angle_beta   90.00
_cell.angle_gamma   90.00
#
_symmetry.space_group_name_H-M   'P 1'
#
loop_
_entity.id
_entity.type
_entity.pdbx_description
1 polymer ?
#
loop_
_entity_poly.entity_id
_entity_poly.type
_entity_poly.pdbx_seq_one_letter_code
_entity_poly.pdbx_strand_id
1 'polypeptide(L)'
;MRKGGYKGKKFYLSPGLSESKVNAIAVNKLANEIKIDILFGNFDETLKKYKPEKLINKVSENSKNFDIDSRFNRLIISRGITSQITIKVYQAAIKYFIFFS
;
A
#
# COMPACT_ATOMS: atom_id res chain seq x y z
N MET A 1 -10.83 33.36 -12.49
CA MET A 1 -10.61 31.92 -12.24
C MET A 1 -11.58 31.46 -11.13
N ARG A 2 -12.74 30.89 -11.49
CA ARG A 2 -13.74 30.43 -10.49
C ARG A 2 -13.29 29.08 -9.93
N LYS A 3 -13.21 29.00 -8.60
CA LYS A 3 -12.76 27.82 -7.82
C LYS A 3 -13.66 26.61 -8.12
N GLY A 4 -13.06 25.53 -8.65
CA GLY A 4 -13.64 24.17 -8.58
C GLY A 4 -14.36 23.63 -9.82
N GLY A 5 -14.09 24.15 -11.03
CA GLY A 5 -14.63 23.57 -12.25
C GLY A 5 -13.66 23.61 -13.43
N TYR A 6 -13.73 22.61 -14.30
CA TYR A 6 -13.02 22.55 -15.59
C TYR A 6 -14.02 22.85 -16.71
N LYS A 7 -13.70 23.80 -17.59
CA LYS A 7 -14.60 24.29 -18.66
C LYS A 7 -16.03 24.66 -18.20
N GLY A 8 -16.15 25.24 -17.00
CA GLY A 8 -17.45 25.63 -16.43
C GLY A 8 -18.29 24.47 -15.87
N LYS A 9 -17.80 23.23 -15.92
CA LYS A 9 -18.43 22.05 -15.31
C LYS A 9 -17.75 21.68 -14.00
N LYS A 10 -18.54 21.18 -13.05
CA LYS A 10 -18.04 20.64 -11.78
C LYS A 10 -17.91 19.13 -11.90
N PHE A 11 -16.79 18.58 -11.42
CA PHE A 11 -16.50 17.16 -11.42
C PHE A 11 -16.30 16.70 -9.97
N TYR A 12 -16.85 15.53 -9.65
CA TYR A 12 -16.78 14.95 -8.32
C TYR A 12 -16.24 13.52 -8.43
N LEU A 13 -15.24 13.20 -7.60
CA LEU A 13 -14.62 11.87 -7.55
C LEU A 13 -14.59 11.41 -6.10
N SER A 14 -15.18 10.23 -5.84
CA SER A 14 -15.03 9.56 -4.55
C SER A 14 -13.86 8.57 -4.65
N PRO A 15 -12.84 8.67 -3.78
CA PRO A 15 -11.69 7.78 -3.80
C PRO A 15 -12.01 6.35 -3.32
N GLY A 16 -13.17 6.12 -2.69
CA GLY A 16 -13.58 4.79 -2.21
C GLY A 16 -12.70 4.24 -1.07
N LEU A 17 -11.95 5.10 -0.39
CA LEU A 17 -11.07 4.75 0.72
C LEU A 17 -11.73 5.12 2.06
N SER A 18 -11.50 4.29 3.08
CA SER A 18 -11.91 4.60 4.46
C SER A 18 -11.08 5.73 5.07
N GLU A 19 -11.58 6.37 6.12
CA GLU A 19 -10.85 7.43 6.81
C GLU A 19 -9.63 6.85 7.55
N SER A 20 -8.43 7.19 7.09
CA SER A 20 -7.17 6.90 7.77
C SER A 20 -6.08 7.90 7.35
N LYS A 21 -5.04 8.05 8.16
CA LYS A 21 -3.90 8.94 7.82
C LYS A 21 -3.22 8.52 6.51
N VAL A 22 -3.08 7.22 6.28
CA VAL A 22 -2.48 6.67 5.05
C VAL A 22 -3.37 6.97 3.83
N ASN A 23 -4.68 6.79 3.98
CA ASN A 23 -5.63 7.06 2.90
C ASN A 23 -5.73 8.55 2.60
N ALA A 24 -5.62 9.43 3.61
CA ALA A 24 -5.58 10.87 3.41
C ALA A 24 -4.39 11.30 2.52
N ILE A 25 -3.22 10.67 2.69
CA ILE A 25 -2.04 10.93 1.83
C ILE A 25 -2.34 10.53 0.38
N ALA A 26 -2.95 9.35 0.18
CA ALA A 26 -3.33 8.88 -1.16
C ALA A 26 -4.35 9.82 -1.84
N VAL A 27 -5.37 10.26 -1.10
CA VAL A 27 -6.38 11.23 -1.58
C VAL A 27 -5.74 12.58 -1.94
N ASN A 28 -4.82 13.07 -1.11
CA ASN A 28 -4.10 14.32 -1.38
C ASN A 28 -3.22 14.22 -2.63
N LYS A 29 -2.54 13.09 -2.83
CA LYS A 29 -1.75 12.83 -4.03
C LYS A 29 -2.63 12.85 -5.29
N LEU A 30 -3.77 12.16 -5.25
CA LEU A 30 -4.74 12.15 -6.36
C LEU A 30 -5.27 13.55 -6.66
N ALA A 31 -5.61 14.33 -5.63
CA ALA A 31 -6.07 15.70 -5.80
C ALA A 31 -5.00 16.60 -6.45
N ASN A 32 -3.72 16.39 -6.14
CA ASN A 32 -2.62 17.13 -6.76
C ASN A 32 -2.43 16.73 -8.22
N GLU A 33 -2.52 15.44 -8.55
CA GLU A 33 -2.46 14.97 -9.95
C GLU A 33 -3.57 15.60 -10.80
N ILE A 34 -4.81 15.62 -10.30
CA ILE A 34 -5.94 16.27 -10.98
C ILE A 34 -5.68 17.76 -11.20
N LYS A 35 -5.15 18.47 -10.20
CA LYS A 35 -4.82 19.90 -10.33
C LYS A 35 -3.77 20.12 -11.42
N ILE A 36 -2.73 19.30 -11.44
CA ILE A 36 -1.66 19.35 -12.44
C ILE A 36 -2.26 19.14 -13.84
N ASP A 37 -3.07 18.11 -14.02
CA ASP A 37 -3.70 17.82 -15.31
C ASP A 37 -4.63 18.95 -15.78
N ILE A 38 -5.36 19.59 -14.87
CA ILE A 38 -6.17 20.77 -15.19
C ILE A 38 -5.29 21.92 -15.69
N LEU A 39 -4.15 22.17 -15.05
CA LEU A 39 -3.22 23.24 -15.44
C LEU A 39 -2.58 22.97 -16.81
N PHE A 40 -2.24 21.71 -17.10
CA PHE A 40 -1.63 21.31 -18.38
C PHE A 40 -2.64 21.01 -19.49
N GLY A 41 -3.95 21.11 -19.22
CA GLY A 41 -4.99 20.78 -20.21
C GLY A 41 -5.18 19.29 -20.47
N ASN A 42 -4.58 18.42 -19.66
CA ASN A 42 -4.64 16.96 -19.75
C ASN A 42 -5.71 16.34 -18.84
N PHE A 43 -6.66 17.15 -18.35
CA PHE A 43 -7.71 16.67 -17.45
C PHE A 43 -8.68 15.74 -18.17
N ASP A 44 -8.82 14.53 -17.63
CA ASP A 44 -9.80 13.55 -18.11
C ASP A 44 -11.19 13.84 -17.55
N GLU A 45 -12.06 14.42 -18.38
CA GLU A 45 -13.46 14.71 -18.04
C GLU A 45 -14.27 13.44 -17.69
N THR A 46 -13.84 12.25 -18.11
CA THR A 46 -14.52 10.99 -17.78
C THR A 46 -14.17 10.46 -16.39
N LEU A 47 -13.16 11.06 -15.75
CA LEU A 47 -12.59 10.65 -14.46
C LEU A 47 -12.09 9.20 -14.42
N LYS A 48 -11.99 8.51 -15.56
CA LYS A 48 -11.56 7.11 -15.62
C LYS A 48 -10.09 6.97 -15.25
N LYS A 49 -9.26 7.91 -15.69
CA LYS A 49 -7.83 8.00 -15.35
C LYS A 49 -7.59 8.01 -13.83
N TYR A 50 -8.45 8.68 -13.08
CA TYR A 50 -8.27 8.94 -11.65
C TYR A 50 -8.92 7.88 -10.74
N LYS A 51 -9.66 6.92 -11.31
CA LYS A 51 -10.27 5.86 -10.51
C LYS A 51 -9.22 4.82 -10.14
N PRO A 52 -9.19 4.35 -8.89
CA PRO A 52 -8.32 3.24 -8.53
C PRO A 52 -8.71 2.04 -9.40
N GLU A 53 -7.73 1.52 -10.15
CA GLU A 53 -7.91 0.25 -10.83
C GLU A 53 -8.29 -0.78 -9.77
N LYS A 54 -9.38 -1.51 -10.02
CA LYS A 54 -9.81 -2.62 -9.19
C LYS A 54 -8.68 -3.65 -9.18
N LEU A 55 -7.77 -3.55 -8.22
CA LEU A 55 -6.71 -4.51 -7.91
C LEU A 55 -7.35 -5.78 -7.34
N ILE A 56 -8.27 -6.41 -8.08
CA ILE A 56 -8.99 -7.58 -7.61
C ILE A 56 -8.06 -8.81 -7.52
N ASN A 57 -6.89 -8.81 -8.19
CA ASN A 57 -6.11 -10.05 -8.37
C ASN A 57 -4.62 -10.02 -7.99
N LYS A 58 -4.05 -8.94 -7.41
CA LYS A 58 -2.59 -8.91 -7.09
C LYS A 58 -2.21 -9.15 -5.63
N VAL A 59 -3.16 -9.09 -4.70
CA VAL A 59 -2.86 -9.31 -3.28
C VAL A 59 -2.83 -10.80 -2.92
N SER A 60 -3.59 -11.64 -3.64
CA SER A 60 -3.68 -13.08 -3.38
C SER A 60 -2.45 -13.90 -3.81
N GLU A 61 -1.57 -13.33 -4.65
CA GLU A 61 -0.34 -14.00 -5.10
C GLU A 61 0.87 -13.65 -4.21
N ASN A 62 0.96 -12.40 -3.74
CA ASN A 62 2.03 -11.98 -2.82
C ASN A 62 1.83 -12.45 -1.37
N SER A 63 0.62 -12.83 -0.98
CA SER A 63 0.35 -13.36 0.36
C SER A 63 0.89 -14.78 0.58
N LYS A 64 1.35 -15.48 -0.48
CA LYS A 64 1.82 -16.87 -0.39
C LYS A 64 3.34 -17.05 -0.25
N ASN A 65 4.14 -15.98 -0.41
CA ASN A 65 5.60 -16.04 -0.29
C ASN A 65 6.11 -15.19 0.89
N PHE A 66 5.53 -15.37 2.07
CA PHE A 66 6.14 -14.85 3.29
C PHE A 66 7.27 -15.80 3.68
N ASP A 67 8.49 -15.53 3.21
CA ASP A 67 9.67 -16.31 3.56
C ASP A 67 10.08 -16.02 5.02
N ILE A 68 9.52 -16.84 5.92
CA ILE A 68 9.72 -16.78 7.36
C ILE A 68 11.19 -17.00 7.70
N ASP A 69 11.87 -17.89 6.97
CA ASP A 69 13.27 -18.23 7.21
C ASP A 69 14.18 -17.04 6.92
N SER A 70 13.95 -16.32 5.82
CA SER A 70 14.70 -15.09 5.49
C SER A 70 14.46 -13.94 6.48
N ARG A 71 13.27 -13.85 7.09
CA ARG A 71 13.01 -12.84 8.13
C ARG A 71 13.65 -13.22 9.46
N PHE A 72 13.61 -14.49 9.81
CA PHE A 72 14.26 -15.03 11.00
C PHE A 72 15.78 -14.78 10.95
N ASN A 73 16.44 -15.13 9.84
CA ASN A 73 17.88 -14.94 9.67
C ASN A 73 18.29 -13.46 9.79
N ARG A 74 17.52 -12.55 9.18
CA ARG A 74 17.76 -11.10 9.34
C ARG A 74 17.66 -10.64 10.79
N LEU A 75 16.69 -11.16 11.54
CA LEU A 75 16.48 -10.80 12.94
C LEU A 75 17.62 -11.32 13.82
N ILE A 76 18.07 -12.56 13.61
CA ILE A 76 19.23 -13.16 14.31
C ILE A 76 20.49 -12.32 14.09
N ILE A 77 20.77 -11.95 12.83
CA ILE A 77 21.92 -11.10 12.47
C ILE A 77 21.81 -9.72 13.13
N SER A 78 20.64 -9.07 13.06
CA SER A 78 20.43 -7.73 13.64
C SER A 78 20.61 -7.68 15.16
N ARG A 79 20.34 -8.80 15.84
CA ARG A 79 20.50 -8.93 17.30
C ARG A 79 21.87 -9.44 17.72
N GLY A 80 22.77 -9.71 16.76
CA GLY A 80 24.10 -10.23 17.04
C GLY A 80 24.09 -11.60 17.72
N ILE A 81 23.04 -12.41 17.51
CA ILE A 81 22.93 -13.73 18.11
C ILE A 81 23.82 -14.69 17.32
N THR A 82 24.89 -15.17 17.94
CA THR A 82 25.85 -16.09 17.30
C THR A 82 25.75 -17.53 17.84
N SER A 83 25.08 -17.73 18.97
CA SER A 83 24.95 -19.04 19.61
C SER A 83 24.02 -19.97 18.83
N GLN A 84 24.56 -21.08 18.35
CA GLN A 84 23.83 -22.10 17.58
C GLN A 84 22.69 -22.73 18.38
N ILE A 85 22.86 -22.93 19.69
CA ILE A 85 21.82 -23.49 20.56
C ILE A 85 20.65 -22.51 20.65
N THR A 86 20.95 -21.23 20.85
CA THR A 86 19.96 -20.16 20.97
C THR A 86 19.14 -20.04 19.68
N ILE A 87 19.82 -20.06 18.53
CA ILE A 87 19.17 -20.03 17.21
C ILE A 87 18.18 -21.19 17.05
N LYS A 88 18.57 -22.42 17.43
CA LYS A 88 17.69 -23.61 17.36
C LYS A 88 16.45 -23.48 18.25
N VAL A 89 16.59 -22.95 19.47
CA VAL A 89 15.46 -22.72 20.39
C VAL A 89 14.48 -21.71 19.80
N TYR A 90 14.96 -20.58 19.30
CA TYR A 90 14.09 -19.59 18.66
C TYR A 90 13.41 -20.14 17.40
N GLN A 91 14.13 -20.91 16.59
CA GLN A 91 13.56 -21.54 15.41
C GLN A 91 12.44 -22.52 15.78
N ALA A 92 12.63 -23.32 16.84
CA ALA A 92 11.61 -24.24 17.35
C ALA A 92 10.37 -23.50 17.87
N ALA A 93 10.57 -22.41 18.64
CA ALA A 93 9.47 -21.59 19.15
C ALA A 93 8.64 -20.94 18.03
N ILE A 94 9.30 -20.42 16.99
CA ILE A 94 8.62 -19.83 15.82
C ILE A 94 7.84 -20.90 15.06
N LYS A 95 8.44 -22.07 14.81
CA LYS A 95 7.75 -23.20 14.15
C LYS A 95 6.51 -23.64 14.94
N TYR A 96 6.62 -23.71 16.26
CA TYR A 96 5.49 -24.04 17.14
C TYR A 96 4.38 -23.00 17.02
N PHE A 97 4.73 -21.70 17.11
CA PHE A 97 3.75 -20.62 16.98
C PHE A 97 3.02 -20.64 15.63
N ILE A 98 3.72 -20.95 14.54
CA ILE A 98 3.12 -21.03 13.20
C ILE A 98 2.21 -22.26 13.07
N PHE A 99 2.61 -23.41 13.62
CA PHE A 99 1.84 -24.64 13.48
C PHE A 99 0.55 -24.64 14.31
N PHE A 100 0.51 -23.88 15.41
CA PHE A 100 -0.63 -23.82 16.34
C PHE A 100 -1.45 -22.52 16.26
N SER A 101 -1.15 -21.62 15.34
CA SER A 101 -1.88 -20.36 15.11
C SER A 101 -2.72 -20.40 13.84
#